data_AF-A0A2V2N011-F1
#
_entry.id   AF-A0A2V2N011-F1
#
_cell.length_a   1.000
_cell.length_b   1.000
_cell.length_c   1.000
_cell.angle_alpha   90.00
_cell.angle_beta   90.00
_cell.angle_gamma   90.00
#
_symmetry.space_group_name_H-M   'P 1'
#
loop_
_entity.id
_entity.type
_entity.pdbx_description
1 polymer ?
#
loop_
_entity_poly.entity_id
_entity_poly.type
_entity_poly.pdbx_seq_one_letter_code
_entity_poly.pdbx_strand_id
1 'polypeptide(L)'
;MTAPPDQSLLMYQTEDGKTKISILIDGETIWMTQAQIADLYQTSLQNINLHILNVLKEGELTEERTIKEYLIVRQEGNREVSRKIAHYNLQMIIAIR
;
A
#
# COMPACT_ATOMS: atom_id res chain seq x y z
N MET A 1 23.07 -17.16 8.19
CA MET A 1 22.28 -16.35 9.14
C MET A 1 21.73 -15.19 8.33
N THR A 2 20.56 -15.36 7.71
CA THR A 2 19.91 -14.28 6.96
C THR A 2 19.17 -13.42 7.99
N ALA A 3 19.55 -12.15 8.13
CA ALA A 3 18.81 -11.20 8.96
C ALA A 3 17.33 -11.26 8.56
N PRO A 4 16.38 -11.15 9.52
CA PRO A 4 14.98 -10.95 9.14
C PRO A 4 14.93 -9.73 8.21
N PRO A 5 14.09 -9.73 7.16
CA PRO A 5 13.92 -8.52 6.36
C PRO A 5 13.58 -7.39 7.33
N ASP A 6 14.29 -6.25 7.24
CA ASP A 6 14.09 -5.06 8.08
C ASP A 6 12.70 -4.47 7.81
N GLN A 7 11.66 -5.15 8.28
CA GLN A 7 10.27 -4.76 8.15
C GLN A 7 9.93 -3.88 9.33
N SER A 8 9.80 -2.58 9.05
CA SER A 8 9.44 -1.58 10.06
C SER A 8 8.07 -1.01 9.76
N LEU A 9 7.30 -0.72 10.81
CA LEU A 9 6.00 -0.06 10.70
C LEU A 9 6.12 1.39 11.15
N LEU A 10 5.83 2.33 10.25
CA LEU A 10 5.75 3.75 10.57
C LEU A 10 4.29 4.16 10.72
N MET A 11 3.94 4.84 11.81
CA MET A 11 2.61 5.45 11.95
C MET A 11 2.68 6.94 11.63
N TYR A 12 1.98 7.34 10.58
CA TYR A 12 1.77 8.75 10.24
C TYR A 12 0.37 9.17 10.69
N GLN A 13 0.26 10.38 11.24
CA GLN A 13 -1.02 10.98 11.59
C GLN A 13 -1.27 12.15 10.64
N THR A 14 -2.43 12.15 10.00
CA THR A 14 -2.86 13.26 9.13
C THR A 14 -3.00 14.56 9.93
N GLU A 15 -2.88 15.71 9.27
CA GLU A 15 -2.93 17.03 9.94
C GLU A 15 -4.22 17.25 10.73
N ASP A 16 -5.32 16.61 10.33
CA ASP A 16 -6.60 16.68 11.03
C ASP A 16 -6.64 15.84 12.33
N GLY A 17 -5.58 15.08 12.62
CA GLY A 17 -5.42 14.24 13.80
C GLY A 17 -6.29 12.97 13.80
N LYS A 18 -7.10 12.72 12.77
CA LYS A 18 -8.11 11.66 12.78
C LYS A 18 -7.63 10.36 12.19
N THR A 19 -6.76 10.43 11.18
CA THR A 19 -6.35 9.24 10.43
C THR A 19 -4.95 8.82 10.81
N LYS A 20 -4.82 7.57 11.28
CA LYS A 20 -3.54 6.90 11.52
C LYS A 20 -3.24 5.99 10.35
N ILE A 21 -2.19 6.32 9.60
CA ILE A 21 -1.74 5.55 8.45
C ILE A 21 -0.53 4.72 8.89
N SER A 22 -0.68 3.41 8.84
CA SER A 22 0.41 2.46 9.11
C SER A 22 1.15 2.13 7.81
N ILE A 23 2.40 2.56 7.68
CA ILE A 23 3.21 2.39 6.48
C ILE A 23 4.19 1.25 6.71
N LEU A 24 4.22 0.28 5.79
CA LEU A 24 5.21 -0.79 5.82
C LEU A 24 6.50 -0.30 5.13
N ILE A 25 7.62 -0.42 5.81
CA ILE A 25 8.96 -0.19 5.27
C ILE A 25 9.59 -1.56 5.06
N ASP A 26 10.07 -1.83 3.85
CA ASP A 26 10.77 -3.08 3.51
C ASP A 26 11.97 -2.73 2.63
N GLY A 27 13.16 -2.82 3.22
CA GLY A 27 14.40 -2.33 2.63
C GLY A 27 14.44 -0.80 2.58
N GLU A 28 14.68 -0.24 1.39
CA GLU A 28 14.81 1.22 1.17
C GLU A 28 13.51 1.89 0.67
N THR A 29 12.41 1.14 0.59
CA THR A 29 11.13 1.66 0.08
C THR A 29 10.00 1.44 1.07
N ILE A 30 9.00 2.33 0.97
CA ILE A 30 7.72 2.18 1.63
C ILE A 30 6.76 1.38 0.74
N TRP A 31 5.77 0.77 1.40
CA TRP A 31 4.70 -0.01 0.79
C TRP A 31 3.38 0.38 1.45
N MET A 32 2.40 0.75 0.64
CA MET A 32 1.08 1.18 1.11
C MET A 32 -0.04 0.53 0.29
N THR A 33 -1.14 0.19 0.94
CA THR A 33 -2.37 -0.26 0.28
C THR A 33 -3.10 0.91 -0.38
N GLN A 34 -3.99 0.65 -1.35
CA GLN A 34 -4.79 1.73 -1.97
C GLN A 34 -5.57 2.57 -0.94
N ALA A 35 -6.06 1.93 0.14
CA ALA A 35 -6.78 2.64 1.22
C ALA A 35 -5.86 3.61 1.96
N GLN A 36 -4.65 3.17 2.31
CA GLN A 36 -3.67 4.04 2.97
C GLN A 36 -3.22 5.19 2.07
N ILE A 37 -3.13 4.95 0.76
CA ILE A 37 -2.83 6.01 -0.21
C ILE A 37 -3.99 6.98 -0.32
N ALA A 38 -5.23 6.49 -0.34
CA ALA A 38 -6.43 7.35 -0.36
C ALA A 38 -6.48 8.25 0.88
N ASP A 39 -6.15 7.70 2.06
CA ASP A 39 -6.01 8.45 3.31
C ASP A 39 -4.88 9.48 3.25
N LEU A 40 -3.73 9.13 2.67
CA LEU A 40 -2.58 10.03 2.52
C LEU A 40 -2.93 11.24 1.65
N TYR A 41 -3.59 11.01 0.51
CA TYR A 41 -3.99 12.05 -0.45
C TYR A 41 -5.35 12.68 -0.12
N GLN A 42 -5.99 12.30 0.99
CA GLN A 42 -7.32 12.79 1.39
C GLN A 42 -8.36 12.69 0.26
N THR A 43 -8.35 11.58 -0.46
CA THR A 43 -9.19 11.35 -1.64
C THR A 43 -9.92 10.01 -1.54
N SER A 44 -10.76 9.70 -2.52
CA SER A 44 -11.49 8.43 -2.55
C SER A 44 -10.63 7.29 -3.07
N LEU A 45 -10.88 6.08 -2.57
CA LEU A 45 -10.25 4.86 -3.07
C LEU A 45 -10.52 4.62 -4.56
N GLN A 46 -11.70 5.06 -5.05
CA GLN A 46 -12.04 5.01 -6.47
C GLN A 46 -11.11 5.90 -7.31
N ASN A 47 -10.76 7.08 -6.81
CA ASN A 47 -9.83 7.98 -7.48
C ASN A 47 -8.43 7.37 -7.54
N ILE A 48 -7.93 6.84 -6.41
CA ILE A 48 -6.63 6.14 -6.37
C ILE A 48 -6.59 4.99 -7.38
N ASN A 49 -7.63 4.16 -7.42
CA ASN A 49 -7.71 3.05 -8.38
C ASN A 49 -7.67 3.55 -9.83
N LEU A 50 -8.34 4.66 -10.16
CA LEU A 50 -8.28 5.26 -11.49
C LEU A 50 -6.86 5.71 -11.86
N HIS A 51 -6.15 6.40 -10.97
CA HIS A 51 -4.78 6.84 -11.22
C HIS A 51 -3.83 5.65 -11.43
N ILE A 52 -3.91 4.62 -10.57
CA ILE A 52 -3.09 3.41 -10.71
C ILE A 52 -3.34 2.76 -12.09
N LEU A 53 -4.61 2.59 -12.49
CA LEU A 53 -4.93 2.01 -13.78
C LEU A 53 -4.39 2.83 -14.95
N ASN A 54 -4.43 4.17 -14.87
CA ASN A 54 -3.89 5.04 -15.90
C ASN A 54 -2.36 4.91 -15.99
N VAL A 55 -1.65 4.97 -14.86
CA VAL A 55 -0.19 4.84 -14.78
C VAL A 55 0.28 3.50 -15.39
N LEU A 56 -0.42 2.41 -15.08
CA LEU A 56 -0.12 1.08 -15.63
C LEU A 56 -0.45 1.00 -17.13
N LYS A 57 -1.56 1.60 -17.56
CA LYS A 57 -2.00 1.61 -18.96
C LYS A 57 -1.09 2.44 -19.87
N GLU A 58 -0.58 3.55 -19.35
CA GLU A 58 0.36 4.43 -20.06
C GLU A 58 1.78 3.84 -20.09
N GLY A 59 2.04 2.79 -19.32
CA GLY A 59 3.35 2.15 -19.24
C GLY A 59 4.39 3.02 -18.54
N GLU A 60 3.96 4.05 -17.80
CA GLU A 60 4.88 4.88 -16.98
C GLU A 60 5.59 4.01 -15.93
N LEU A 61 4.88 3.02 -15.37
CA LEU A 61 5.41 2.06 -14.41
C LEU A 61 4.94 0.63 -14.72
N THR A 62 5.81 -0.34 -14.47
CA THR A 62 5.51 -1.77 -14.60
C THR A 62 5.06 -2.38 -13.27
N GLU A 63 4.02 -3.21 -13.29
CA GLU A 63 3.44 -3.86 -12.10
C GLU A 63 4.46 -4.67 -11.29
N GLU A 64 5.34 -5.42 -11.96
CA GLU A 64 6.30 -6.35 -11.34
C GLU A 64 7.26 -5.70 -10.34
N ARG A 65 7.54 -4.40 -10.51
CA ARG A 65 8.45 -3.64 -9.65
C ARG A 65 7.74 -2.74 -8.65
N THR A 66 6.44 -2.51 -8.85
CA THR A 66 5.68 -1.50 -8.12
C THR A 66 4.62 -2.07 -7.21
N ILE A 67 4.26 -3.35 -7.37
CA ILE A 67 3.21 -4.00 -6.61
C ILE A 67 3.76 -5.24 -5.89
N LYS A 68 3.46 -5.35 -4.60
CA LYS A 68 3.66 -6.58 -3.80
C LYS A 68 2.32 -7.03 -3.24
N GLU A 69 2.02 -8.32 -3.37
CA GLU A 69 0.86 -8.92 -2.70
C GLU A 69 1.26 -9.45 -1.33
N TYR A 70 0.63 -8.96 -0.27
CA TYR A 70 0.79 -9.50 1.07
C TYR A 70 -0.41 -10.37 1.43
N LEU A 71 -0.16 -11.54 2.00
CA LEU A 71 -1.21 -12.41 2.51
C LEU A 71 -1.66 -11.90 3.88
N ILE A 72 -2.91 -11.48 3.98
CA ILE A 72 -3.54 -11.17 5.25
C ILE A 72 -4.46 -12.31 5.62
N VAL A 73 -4.16 -12.94 6.74
CA VAL A 73 -4.97 -13.99 7.35
C VAL A 73 -5.79 -13.37 8.48
N ARG A 74 -7.11 -13.52 8.42
CA ARG A 74 -8.02 -13.13 9.51
C ARG A 74 -8.91 -14.30 9.89
N GLN A 75 -9.23 -14.42 11.17
CA GLN A 75 -10.32 -15.29 11.60
C GLN A 75 -11.67 -14.56 11.44
N GLU A 76 -12.56 -15.14 10.64
CA GLU A 76 -13.96 -14.74 10.54
C GLU A 76 -14.82 -15.88 11.13
N GLY A 77 -15.20 -15.74 12.41
CA GLY A 77 -15.90 -16.77 13.16
C GLY A 77 -15.04 -18.02 13.37
N ASN A 78 -15.50 -19.18 12.89
CA ASN A 78 -14.76 -20.46 12.97
C ASN A 78 -13.89 -20.74 11.73
N ARG A 79 -13.78 -19.80 10.79
CA ARG A 79 -13.03 -20.00 9.54
C ARG A 79 -11.87 -19.02 9.43
N GLU A 80 -10.73 -19.53 8.99
CA GLU A 80 -9.59 -18.72 8.59
C GLU A 80 -9.81 -18.25 7.15
N VAL A 81 -9.83 -16.94 6.95
CA VAL A 81 -9.97 -16.31 5.64
C VAL A 81 -8.67 -15.61 5.31
N SER A 82 -8.01 -16.09 4.25
CA SER A 82 -6.81 -15.46 3.70
C SER A 82 -7.18 -14.62 2.48
N ARG A 83 -6.70 -13.38 2.45
CA ARG A 83 -6.87 -12.47 1.31
C ARG A 83 -5.52 -11.90 0.93
N LYS A 84 -5.26 -11.85 -0.37
CA LYS A 84 -4.11 -11.11 -0.91
C LYS A 84 -4.47 -9.64 -0.99
N ILE A 85 -3.63 -8.79 -0.41
CA ILE A 85 -3.77 -7.34 -0.51
C ILE A 85 -2.56 -6.77 -1.23
N ALA A 86 -2.82 -6.08 -2.33
CA ALA A 86 -1.82 -5.34 -3.09
C ALA A 86 -1.31 -4.14 -2.28
N HIS A 87 0.00 -4.02 -2.21
CA HIS A 87 0.72 -2.88 -1.68
C HIS A 87 1.56 -2.29 -2.80
N TYR A 88 1.56 -0.97 -2.85
CA TYR A 88 2.20 -0.18 -3.88
C TYR A 88 3.43 0.50 -3.30
N ASN A 89 4.53 0.49 -4.06
CA ASN A 89 5.78 1.08 -3.64
C ASN A 89 5.76 2.63 -3.75
N LEU A 90 6.83 3.26 -3.28
CA LEU A 90 6.98 4.71 -3.33
C LEU A 90 6.80 5.31 -4.74
N GLN A 91 7.28 4.63 -5.80
CA GLN A 91 7.17 5.13 -7.17
C GLN A 91 5.72 5.25 -7.62
N MET A 92 4.90 4.24 -7.34
CA MET A 92 3.47 4.29 -7.63
C MET A 92 2.77 5.36 -6.78
N ILE A 93 3.13 5.48 -5.50
CA ILE A 93 2.54 6.48 -4.60
C ILE A 93 2.77 7.88 -5.16
N ILE A 94 4.01 8.22 -5.53
CA ILE A 94 4.37 9.55 -6.07
C ILE A 94 3.76 9.80 -7.46
N ALA A 95 3.49 8.75 -8.25
CA ALA A 95 2.89 8.87 -9.58
C ALA A 95 1.42 9.32 -9.56
N ILE A 96 0.77 9.31 -8.39
CA ILE A 96 -0.60 9.79 -8.22
C ILE A 96 -0.58 11.32 -8.25
N ARG A 97 -1.14 11.89 -9.34
CA ARG A 97 -1.21 13.32 -9.65
C ARG A 97 -2.63 13.85 -9.54
#